data_AF-A0A9J7FI85-F1
#
_entry.id   AF-A0A9J7FI85-F1
#
_cell.length_a   1.000
_cell.length_b   1.000
_cell.length_c   1.000
_cell.angle_alpha   90.00
_cell.angle_beta   90.00
_cell.angle_gamma   90.00
#
_symmetry.space_group_name_H-M   'P 1'
#
loop_
_entity.id
_entity.type
_entity.pdbx_description
1 polymer ?
#
loop_
_entity_poly.entity_id
_entity_poly.type
_entity_poly.pdbx_seq_one_letter_code
_entity_poly.pdbx_strand_id
1 'polypeptide(L)'
;MAAPPLGRLVLTHLLVALFGMGSWAAVNGIWVELPVVVKELPEGLLLLLPSPPSVPIVGPVHRVGTPGTEEEEEEEEASPLQELPGQVAGTIPSPDPKAHQLFSFRSACLLGLLAITNALTNGVLPAVQSFSCLPYGRLAYHLAVVLGSSANPLACFLAMAVLCRSLAGLYGLSILGMCFGAYLMTLAVLSPCPPLVGTSAGVVLVVLSWVLCAGVFSYIKVAISSMLHSGGRPALLAAGVAIQVGSLLGAIAMFPPTSIYQVFKSGEDCVAQCSS
;
A
#
# COMPACT_ATOMS: atom_id res chain seq x y z
N MET A 1 -20.48 -7.08 36.63
CA MET A 1 -19.36 -6.31 36.03
C MET A 1 -19.96 -5.03 35.46
N ALA A 2 -19.60 -3.86 35.99
CA ALA A 2 -20.11 -2.59 35.49
C ALA A 2 -19.42 -2.27 34.15
N ALA A 3 -20.20 -1.88 33.14
CA ALA A 3 -19.66 -1.45 31.86
C ALA A 3 -18.72 -0.25 32.07
N PRO A 4 -17.53 -0.23 31.45
CA PRO A 4 -16.62 0.90 31.59
C PRO A 4 -17.31 2.19 31.11
N PRO A 5 -17.08 3.33 31.79
CA PRO A 5 -17.68 4.59 31.37
C PRO A 5 -17.20 4.92 29.94
N LEU A 6 -18.12 5.41 29.11
CA LEU A 6 -17.89 5.71 27.67
C LEU A 6 -16.57 6.47 27.43
N GLY A 7 -16.21 7.40 28.33
CA GLY A 7 -14.96 8.15 28.26
C GLY A 7 -13.69 7.30 28.39
N ARG A 8 -13.70 6.23 29.19
CA ARG A 8 -12.56 5.31 29.34
C ARG A 8 -12.36 4.45 28.10
N LEU A 9 -13.46 4.04 27.46
CA LEU A 9 -13.44 3.29 26.20
C LEU A 9 -12.90 4.15 25.05
N VAL A 10 -13.39 5.39 24.92
CA VAL A 10 -12.91 6.36 23.93
C VAL A 10 -11.43 6.68 24.16
N LEU A 11 -11.02 6.90 25.41
CA LEU A 11 -9.62 7.15 25.76
C LEU A 11 -8.72 5.96 25.39
N THR A 12 -9.14 4.72 25.68
CA THR A 12 -8.37 3.54 25.26
C THR A 12 -8.26 3.42 23.74
N HIS A 13 -9.32 3.71 22.99
CA HIS A 13 -9.26 3.71 21.53
C HIS A 13 -8.35 4.81 20.99
N LEU A 14 -8.37 6.00 21.58
CA LEU A 14 -7.47 7.10 21.22
C LEU A 14 -6.01 6.79 21.56
N LEU A 15 -5.72 6.18 22.71
CA LEU A 15 -4.37 5.80 23.10
C LEU A 15 -3.80 4.70 22.20
N VAL A 16 -4.58 3.67 21.90
CA VAL A 16 -4.22 2.62 20.93
C VAL A 16 -4.03 3.23 19.54
N ALA A 17 -4.86 4.21 19.18
CA ALA A 17 -4.74 4.92 17.92
C ALA A 17 -3.43 5.71 17.80
N LEU A 18 -3.12 6.54 18.81
CA LEU A 18 -1.91 7.34 18.89
C LEU A 18 -0.66 6.45 18.88
N PHE A 19 -0.69 5.34 19.61
CA PHE A 19 0.40 4.36 19.61
C PHE A 19 0.60 3.76 18.21
N GLY A 20 -0.47 3.31 17.56
CA GLY A 20 -0.41 2.77 16.20
C GLY A 20 0.09 3.77 15.16
N MET A 21 -0.33 5.04 15.27
CA MET A 21 0.20 6.13 14.41
C MET A 21 1.68 6.37 14.63
N GLY A 22 2.13 6.40 15.90
CA GLY A 22 3.53 6.60 16.26
C GLY A 22 4.44 5.52 15.71
N SER A 23 4.07 4.23 15.89
CA SER A 23 4.83 3.11 15.35
C SER A 23 4.88 3.12 13.81
N TRP A 24 3.77 3.45 13.14
CA TRP A 24 3.73 3.51 11.68
C TRP A 24 4.54 4.68 11.11
N ALA A 25 4.47 5.86 11.75
CA ALA A 25 5.25 7.02 11.36
C ALA A 25 6.76 6.78 11.53
N ALA A 26 7.19 6.06 12.57
CA ALA A 26 8.58 5.69 12.77
C ALA A 26 9.10 4.76 11.65
N VAL A 27 8.33 3.74 11.25
CA VAL A 27 8.70 2.83 10.15
C VAL A 27 8.81 3.58 8.82
N ASN A 28 7.85 4.48 8.52
CA ASN A 28 7.91 5.28 7.29
C ASN A 28 9.03 6.32 7.34
N GLY A 29 9.32 6.91 8.51
CA GLY A 29 10.45 7.83 8.71
C GLY A 29 11.78 7.17 8.36
N ILE A 30 12.03 5.96 8.90
CA ILE A 30 13.22 5.18 8.59
C ILE A 30 13.29 4.85 7.09
N TRP A 31 12.16 4.51 6.47
CA TRP A 31 12.11 4.19 5.04
C TRP A 31 12.39 5.41 4.15
N VAL A 32 11.94 6.60 4.56
CA VAL A 32 12.19 7.86 3.85
C VAL A 32 13.64 8.32 4.02
N GLU A 33 14.28 7.98 5.14
CA GLU A 33 15.69 8.29 5.41
C GLU A 33 16.67 7.21 4.91
N LEU A 34 16.19 6.02 4.56
CA LEU A 34 17.01 4.93 4.02
C LEU A 34 17.90 5.37 2.85
N PRO A 35 17.45 6.19 1.86
CA PRO A 35 18.32 6.66 0.79
C PRO A 35 19.45 7.59 1.25
N VAL A 36 19.30 8.25 2.40
CA VAL A 36 20.34 9.10 3.01
C VAL A 36 21.35 8.24 3.75
N VAL A 37 20.89 7.23 4.49
CA VAL A 37 21.75 6.28 5.20
C VAL A 37 22.58 5.43 4.24
N VAL A 38 22.02 5.04 3.09
CA VAL A 38 22.72 4.24 2.07
C VAL A 38 23.87 5.02 1.41
N LYS A 39 23.84 6.37 1.38
CA LYS A 39 24.98 7.17 0.88
C LYS A 39 26.20 7.15 1.80
N GLU A 40 25.99 6.85 3.09
CA GLU A 40 27.04 6.77 4.11
C GLU A 40 27.51 5.32 4.36
N LEU A 41 26.94 4.33 3.66
CA LEU A 41 27.41 2.96 3.76
C LEU A 41 28.67 2.77 2.88
N PRO A 42 29.83 2.40 3.45
CA PRO A 42 31.02 2.14 2.65
C PRO A 42 30.72 0.97 1.69
N GLU A 43 31.12 1.13 0.43
CA GLU A 43 30.96 0.17 -0.67
C GLU A 43 31.50 -1.25 -0.38
N GLY A 44 32.11 -1.48 0.78
CA GLY A 44 32.62 -2.76 1.25
C GLY A 44 31.58 -3.78 1.71
N LEU A 45 30.32 -3.40 1.98
CA LEU A 45 29.29 -4.38 2.40
C LEU A 45 28.72 -5.22 1.25
N LEU A 46 28.97 -4.82 -0.01
CA LEU A 46 28.67 -5.62 -1.19
C LEU A 46 29.55 -6.89 -1.30
N LEU A 47 30.65 -6.97 -0.54
CA LEU A 47 31.52 -8.15 -0.45
C LEU A 47 31.04 -9.21 0.55
N LEU A 48 30.00 -8.93 1.36
CA LEU A 48 29.45 -9.87 2.35
C LEU A 48 28.17 -10.56 1.89
N LEU A 49 27.63 -10.22 0.71
CA LEU A 49 26.57 -10.99 0.09
C LEU A 49 27.18 -12.29 -0.48
N PRO A 50 26.69 -13.48 -0.09
CA PRO A 50 27.12 -14.72 -0.72
C PRO A 50 26.86 -14.62 -2.21
N SER A 51 27.91 -14.78 -3.01
CA SER A 51 27.77 -14.93 -4.46
C SER A 51 26.85 -16.12 -4.75
N PRO A 52 25.97 -16.05 -5.76
CA PRO A 52 25.15 -17.20 -6.13
C PRO A 52 26.09 -18.36 -6.47
N PRO A 53 25.91 -19.55 -5.90
CA PRO A 53 26.84 -20.64 -6.11
C PRO A 53 26.87 -21.02 -7.58
N SER A 54 28.06 -20.95 -8.15
CA SER A 54 28.41 -21.54 -9.44
C SER A 54 28.11 -23.05 -9.39
N VAL A 55 27.29 -23.50 -10.34
CA VAL A 55 26.98 -24.91 -10.60
C VAL A 55 28.27 -25.72 -10.82
N PRO A 56 28.35 -26.93 -10.25
CA PRO A 56 28.81 -28.05 -11.07
C PRO A 56 27.87 -29.26 -10.99
N ILE A 57 27.59 -29.81 -12.17
CA ILE A 57 27.00 -31.13 -12.40
C ILE A 57 27.99 -32.19 -11.89
N VAL A 58 27.56 -33.11 -11.00
CA VAL A 58 27.87 -34.56 -10.99
C VAL A 58 26.93 -35.24 -9.97
N GLY A 59 26.36 -36.39 -10.35
CA GLY A 59 25.34 -37.16 -9.60
C GLY A 59 25.87 -38.05 -8.46
N PRO A 60 25.21 -39.19 -8.17
CA PRO A 60 24.41 -39.39 -6.96
C PRO A 60 25.08 -40.32 -5.92
N VAL A 61 24.55 -40.36 -4.68
CA VAL A 61 24.27 -41.57 -3.84
C VAL A 61 24.26 -41.25 -2.31
N HIS A 62 23.21 -41.78 -1.68
CA HIS A 62 22.91 -42.14 -0.28
C HIS A 62 23.80 -41.76 0.94
N ARG A 63 23.09 -41.15 1.92
CA ARG A 63 22.71 -41.64 3.28
C ARG A 63 23.82 -42.02 4.29
N VAL A 64 23.65 -41.46 5.50
CA VAL A 64 23.72 -42.07 6.87
C VAL A 64 24.58 -41.24 7.86
N GLY A 65 24.00 -40.90 9.03
CA GLY A 65 24.74 -40.80 10.31
C GLY A 65 24.69 -39.46 11.08
N THR A 66 23.73 -39.35 12.00
CA THR A 66 23.60 -38.47 13.20
C THR A 66 24.73 -38.70 14.25
N PRO A 67 24.80 -38.06 15.46
CA PRO A 67 24.06 -36.92 16.07
C PRO A 67 24.90 -35.91 16.93
N GLY A 68 24.23 -34.86 17.45
CA GLY A 68 24.60 -34.01 18.62
C GLY A 68 23.93 -32.62 18.54
N THR A 69 22.69 -32.43 19.03
CA THR A 69 22.27 -31.85 20.35
C THR A 69 22.78 -30.41 20.52
N GLU A 70 21.96 -29.35 20.61
CA GLU A 70 20.92 -28.97 21.61
C GLU A 70 19.83 -28.08 20.90
N GLU A 71 18.54 -28.40 20.94
CA GLU A 71 17.46 -27.84 21.81
C GLU A 71 17.32 -26.30 21.68
N GLU A 72 16.23 -25.75 21.13
CA GLU A 72 14.98 -25.47 21.85
C GLU A 72 13.69 -25.53 20.97
N GLU A 73 12.59 -25.80 21.65
CA GLU A 73 11.23 -26.14 21.22
C GLU A 73 10.38 -24.91 20.83
N GLU A 74 9.40 -25.10 19.94
CA GLU A 74 7.99 -24.68 20.16
C GLU A 74 7.06 -25.30 19.08
N GLU A 75 6.45 -26.40 19.50
CA GLU A 75 5.16 -27.03 19.17
C GLU A 75 4.44 -26.76 17.84
N GLU A 76 4.46 -27.80 17.00
CA GLU A 76 3.43 -28.16 16.04
C GLU A 76 2.49 -29.20 16.70
N GLU A 77 1.21 -28.88 16.91
CA GLU A 77 0.20 -29.91 17.21
C GLU A 77 -0.79 -30.01 16.04
N ALA A 78 -0.68 -31.11 15.30
CA ALA A 78 -1.73 -31.62 14.44
C ALA A 78 -1.92 -33.11 14.77
N SER A 79 -3.13 -33.54 15.12
CA SER A 79 -3.68 -34.84 14.68
C SER A 79 -5.13 -35.14 15.11
N PRO A 80 -5.79 -36.12 14.45
CA PRO A 80 -7.21 -36.06 14.07
C PRO A 80 -8.06 -37.24 14.61
N LEU A 81 -9.35 -37.22 14.20
CA LEU A 81 -10.39 -38.29 14.19
C LEU A 81 -11.55 -38.09 15.17
N GLN A 82 -12.75 -37.86 14.63
CA GLN A 82 -13.81 -38.87 14.52
C GLN A 82 -15.08 -38.26 13.88
N GLU A 83 -15.46 -38.73 12.69
CA GLU A 83 -16.82 -38.60 12.15
C GLU A 83 -17.78 -39.57 12.85
N LEU A 84 -19.03 -39.16 13.16
CA LEU A 84 -20.24 -40.00 13.07
C LEU A 84 -21.52 -39.11 13.03
N PRO A 85 -22.60 -39.53 12.33
CA PRO A 85 -23.54 -38.64 11.67
C PRO A 85 -24.84 -38.46 12.46
N GLY A 86 -25.47 -37.31 12.25
CA GLY A 86 -26.84 -37.06 12.64
C GLY A 86 -27.51 -36.23 11.56
N GLN A 87 -28.17 -36.89 10.62
CA GLN A 87 -29.16 -36.23 9.76
C GLN A 87 -30.22 -35.57 10.63
N VAL A 88 -30.42 -34.27 10.45
CA VAL A 88 -31.75 -33.68 10.55
C VAL A 88 -31.97 -32.92 9.26
N ALA A 89 -32.84 -33.49 8.43
CA ALA A 89 -33.36 -32.87 7.23
C ALA A 89 -34.04 -31.56 7.61
N GLY A 90 -33.38 -30.44 7.28
CA GLY A 90 -33.93 -29.10 7.32
C GLY A 90 -33.67 -28.46 5.96
N THR A 91 -34.68 -28.54 5.10
CA THR A 91 -34.92 -27.77 3.87
C THR A 91 -33.76 -26.86 3.45
N ILE A 92 -32.92 -27.32 2.51
CA ILE A 92 -31.97 -26.42 1.82
C ILE A 92 -32.80 -25.40 1.05
N PRO A 93 -32.75 -24.08 1.37
CA PRO A 93 -33.22 -23.09 0.45
C PRO A 93 -32.26 -23.16 -0.74
N SER A 94 -32.76 -23.60 -1.90
CA SER A 94 -31.99 -23.57 -3.14
C SER A 94 -31.32 -22.20 -3.26
N PRO A 95 -29.99 -22.11 -3.35
CA PRO A 95 -29.31 -20.83 -3.46
C PRO A 95 -29.82 -20.13 -4.72
N ASP A 96 -30.43 -18.95 -4.57
CA ASP A 96 -30.87 -18.15 -5.70
C ASP A 96 -29.64 -17.85 -6.59
N PRO A 97 -29.59 -18.34 -7.84
CA PRO A 97 -28.45 -18.15 -8.72
C PRO A 97 -28.15 -16.66 -8.95
N LYS A 98 -29.18 -15.78 -8.85
CA LYS A 98 -29.01 -14.33 -8.99
C LYS A 98 -28.25 -13.71 -7.81
N ALA A 99 -28.44 -14.23 -6.59
CA ALA A 99 -27.74 -13.75 -5.40
C ALA A 99 -26.25 -14.11 -5.43
N HIS A 100 -25.92 -15.32 -5.88
CA HIS A 100 -24.53 -15.75 -6.07
C HIS A 100 -23.83 -14.95 -7.17
N GLN A 101 -24.53 -14.68 -8.27
CA GLN A 101 -23.99 -13.89 -9.38
C GLN A 101 -23.75 -12.43 -8.99
N LEU A 102 -24.69 -11.81 -8.26
CA LEU A 102 -24.55 -10.43 -7.79
C LEU A 102 -23.44 -10.27 -6.75
N PHE A 103 -23.28 -11.25 -5.85
CA PHE A 103 -22.18 -11.29 -4.88
C PHE A 103 -20.82 -11.47 -5.58
N SER A 104 -20.76 -12.33 -6.60
CA SER A 104 -19.57 -12.53 -7.43
C SER A 104 -19.19 -11.28 -8.21
N PHE A 105 -20.17 -10.59 -8.81
CA PHE A 105 -19.95 -9.35 -9.55
C PHE A 105 -19.44 -8.23 -8.62
N ARG A 106 -20.09 -8.03 -7.46
CA ARG A 106 -19.65 -7.07 -6.46
C ARG A 106 -18.22 -7.32 -6.02
N SER A 107 -17.88 -8.57 -5.72
CA SER A 107 -16.52 -8.96 -5.33
C SER A 107 -15.52 -8.71 -6.45
N ALA A 108 -15.86 -9.01 -7.71
CA ALA A 108 -15.01 -8.72 -8.86
C ALA A 108 -14.78 -7.20 -9.04
N CYS A 109 -15.80 -6.37 -8.89
CA CYS A 109 -15.66 -4.91 -8.93
C CYS A 109 -14.75 -4.39 -7.81
N LEU A 110 -14.90 -4.90 -6.59
CA LEU A 110 -14.04 -4.55 -5.46
C LEU A 110 -12.58 -4.94 -5.71
N LEU A 111 -12.33 -6.14 -6.22
CA LEU A 111 -10.99 -6.61 -6.56
C LEU A 111 -10.36 -5.77 -7.68
N GLY A 112 -11.14 -5.42 -8.72
CA GLY A 112 -10.68 -4.54 -9.79
C GLY A 112 -10.33 -3.14 -9.28
N LEU A 113 -11.18 -2.55 -8.43
CA LEU A 113 -10.92 -1.25 -7.82
C LEU A 113 -9.69 -1.29 -6.89
N LEU A 114 -9.50 -2.39 -6.15
CA LEU A 114 -8.32 -2.62 -5.32
C LEU A 114 -7.06 -2.70 -6.17
N ALA A 115 -7.09 -3.44 -7.28
CA ALA A 115 -5.95 -3.56 -8.19
C ALA A 115 -5.56 -2.19 -8.79
N ILE A 116 -6.53 -1.42 -9.30
CA ILE A 116 -6.30 -0.06 -9.83
C ILE A 116 -5.72 0.84 -8.74
N THR A 117 -6.30 0.82 -7.54
CA THR A 117 -5.81 1.65 -6.43
C THR A 117 -4.37 1.30 -6.05
N ASN A 118 -3.99 0.02 -6.07
CA ASN A 118 -2.60 -0.39 -5.82
C ASN A 118 -1.66 -0.05 -6.97
N ALA A 119 -2.11 -0.14 -8.23
CA ALA A 119 -1.33 0.34 -9.37
C ALA A 119 -0.97 1.82 -9.22
N LEU A 120 -1.94 2.64 -8.81
CA LEU A 120 -1.75 4.06 -8.59
C LEU A 120 -0.83 4.36 -7.40
N THR A 121 -1.10 3.74 -6.24
CA THR A 121 -0.39 4.07 -5.00
C THR A 121 1.00 3.47 -4.87
N ASN A 122 1.26 2.32 -5.50
CA ASN A 122 2.56 1.64 -5.39
C ASN A 122 3.41 1.74 -6.66
N GLY A 123 2.82 2.09 -7.82
CA GLY A 123 3.53 2.23 -9.08
C GLY A 123 3.52 3.66 -9.61
N VAL A 124 2.33 4.19 -9.92
CA VAL A 124 2.18 5.47 -10.64
C VAL A 124 2.65 6.67 -9.84
N LEU A 125 2.06 6.87 -8.67
CA LEU A 125 2.30 8.05 -7.85
C LEU A 125 3.75 8.10 -7.33
N PRO A 126 4.31 7.04 -6.70
CA PRO A 126 5.69 7.11 -6.20
C PRO A 126 6.71 7.46 -7.30
N ALA A 127 6.50 6.98 -8.53
CA ALA A 127 7.38 7.23 -9.66
C ALA A 127 7.40 8.70 -10.11
N VAL A 128 6.35 9.49 -9.82
CA VAL A 128 6.25 10.91 -10.19
C VAL A 128 6.42 11.89 -9.02
N GLN A 129 6.65 11.38 -7.82
CA GLN A 129 6.71 12.18 -6.60
C GLN A 129 7.85 13.22 -6.65
N SER A 130 9.04 12.83 -7.09
CA SER A 130 10.18 13.75 -7.23
C SER A 130 9.91 14.82 -8.29
N PHE A 131 9.42 14.41 -9.47
CA PHE A 131 9.18 15.31 -10.61
C PHE A 131 8.09 16.35 -10.34
N SER A 132 7.06 16.00 -9.57
CA SER A 132 5.96 16.90 -9.21
C SER A 132 6.30 17.85 -8.07
N CYS A 133 7.11 17.43 -7.08
CA CYS A 133 7.36 18.23 -5.88
C CYS A 133 8.68 19.02 -5.91
N LEU A 134 9.75 18.47 -6.48
CA LEU A 134 11.08 19.12 -6.44
C LEU A 134 11.10 20.51 -7.10
N PRO A 135 10.36 20.78 -8.20
CA PRO A 135 10.28 22.14 -8.77
C PRO A 135 9.74 23.20 -7.79
N TYR A 136 8.98 22.81 -6.78
CA TYR A 136 8.47 23.69 -5.72
C TYR A 136 9.41 23.80 -4.51
N GLY A 137 10.56 23.13 -4.56
CA GLY A 137 11.60 23.15 -3.54
C GLY A 137 11.62 21.89 -2.67
N ARG A 138 12.78 21.67 -2.05
CA ARG A 138 13.06 20.49 -1.22
C ARG A 138 12.12 20.37 -0.01
N LEU A 139 11.73 21.50 0.56
CA LEU A 139 10.76 21.54 1.66
C LEU A 139 9.38 21.01 1.24
N ALA A 140 8.91 21.38 0.04
CA ALA A 140 7.65 20.88 -0.50
C ALA A 140 7.69 19.36 -0.72
N TYR A 141 8.80 18.85 -1.26
CA TYR A 141 9.05 17.42 -1.40
C TYR A 141 9.00 16.70 -0.05
N HIS A 142 9.81 17.12 0.94
CA HIS A 142 9.80 16.47 2.25
C HIS A 142 8.43 16.51 2.93
N LEU A 143 7.76 17.66 2.87
CA LEU A 143 6.43 17.82 3.48
C LEU A 143 5.39 16.91 2.82
N ALA A 144 5.40 16.81 1.48
CA ALA A 144 4.50 15.91 0.74
C ALA A 144 4.74 14.43 1.09
N VAL A 145 6.00 14.00 1.19
CA VAL A 145 6.33 12.61 1.55
C VAL A 145 5.90 12.29 2.99
N VAL A 146 6.26 13.13 3.94
CA VAL A 146 5.99 12.89 5.36
C VAL A 146 4.49 12.96 5.65
N LEU A 147 3.81 14.02 5.21
CA LEU A 147 2.36 14.14 5.41
C LEU A 147 1.56 13.14 4.56
N GLY A 148 2.06 12.76 3.38
CA GLY A 148 1.44 11.72 2.54
C GLY A 148 1.49 10.36 3.22
N SER A 149 2.65 9.98 3.78
CA SER A 149 2.79 8.71 4.50
C SER A 149 1.96 8.64 5.79
N SER A 150 1.75 9.79 6.47
CA SER A 150 0.88 9.87 7.65
C SER A 150 -0.62 9.85 7.33
N ALA A 151 -1.01 10.07 6.07
CA ALA A 151 -2.40 9.93 5.64
C ALA A 151 -2.90 8.48 5.69
N ASN A 152 -2.01 7.48 5.57
CA ASN A 152 -2.38 6.06 5.66
C ASN A 152 -3.00 5.67 7.01
N PRO A 153 -2.33 5.88 8.15
CA PRO A 153 -2.92 5.55 9.44
C PRO A 153 -4.14 6.41 9.75
N LEU A 154 -4.15 7.69 9.34
CA LEU A 154 -5.33 8.54 9.47
C LEU A 154 -6.54 7.96 8.72
N ALA A 155 -6.33 7.47 7.50
CA ALA A 155 -7.36 6.80 6.73
C ALA A 155 -7.87 5.51 7.41
N CYS A 156 -7.00 4.75 8.06
CA CYS A 156 -7.41 3.60 8.87
C CYS A 156 -8.34 4.02 10.02
N PHE A 157 -8.02 5.10 10.75
CA PHE A 157 -8.90 5.61 11.82
C PHE A 157 -10.24 6.11 11.29
N LEU A 158 -10.21 6.85 10.18
CA LEU A 158 -11.42 7.30 9.51
C LEU A 158 -12.29 6.13 9.07
N ALA A 159 -11.70 5.04 8.56
CA ALA A 159 -12.43 3.84 8.17
C ALA A 159 -13.05 3.10 9.37
N MET A 160 -12.40 3.11 10.53
CA MET A 160 -12.96 2.56 11.78
C MET A 160 -14.14 3.40 12.28
N ALA A 161 -14.10 4.73 12.11
CA ALA A 161 -15.19 5.62 12.50
C ALA A 161 -16.37 5.57 11.51
N VAL A 162 -16.09 5.68 10.21
CA VAL A 162 -17.09 5.74 9.13
C VAL A 162 -16.60 4.89 7.96
N LEU A 163 -17.10 3.66 7.86
CA LEU A 163 -16.78 2.75 6.77
C LEU A 163 -17.77 2.90 5.60
N CYS A 164 -17.29 3.37 4.45
CA CYS A 164 -18.10 3.45 3.24
C CYS A 164 -18.28 2.04 2.65
N ARG A 165 -19.48 1.46 2.83
CA ARG A 165 -19.84 0.14 2.30
C ARG A 165 -20.50 0.19 0.90
N SER A 166 -20.73 1.39 0.38
CA SER A 166 -21.39 1.62 -0.91
C SER A 166 -20.39 1.54 -2.05
N LEU A 167 -20.64 0.66 -3.04
CA LEU A 167 -19.82 0.61 -4.26
C LEU A 167 -19.79 1.95 -4.99
N ALA A 168 -20.95 2.61 -5.15
CA ALA A 168 -21.03 3.92 -5.79
C ALA A 168 -20.23 4.98 -5.03
N GLY A 169 -20.24 4.91 -3.69
CA GLY A 169 -19.41 5.78 -2.85
C GLY A 169 -17.91 5.54 -3.04
N LEU A 170 -17.48 4.28 -3.10
CA LEU A 170 -16.08 3.92 -3.36
C LEU A 170 -15.60 4.36 -4.75
N TYR A 171 -16.43 4.20 -5.78
CA TYR A 171 -16.11 4.72 -7.11
C TYR A 171 -16.08 6.25 -7.13
N GLY A 172 -17.00 6.93 -6.44
CA GLY A 172 -16.97 8.39 -6.30
C GLY A 172 -15.69 8.89 -5.61
N LEU A 173 -15.27 8.25 -4.52
CA LEU A 173 -14.00 8.52 -3.86
C LEU A 173 -12.82 8.22 -4.78
N SER A 174 -12.86 7.14 -5.56
CA SER A 174 -11.81 6.81 -6.52
C SER A 174 -11.68 7.86 -7.62
N ILE A 175 -12.79 8.41 -8.11
CA ILE A 175 -12.77 9.51 -9.08
C ILE A 175 -12.15 10.76 -8.46
N LEU A 176 -12.52 11.08 -7.21
CA LEU A 176 -11.91 12.19 -6.48
C LEU A 176 -10.39 12.03 -6.32
N GLY A 177 -9.93 10.83 -5.92
CA GLY A 177 -8.51 10.50 -5.84
C GLY A 177 -7.81 10.62 -7.19
N MET A 178 -8.46 10.14 -8.26
CA MET A 178 -7.96 10.28 -9.63
C MET A 178 -7.83 11.74 -10.08
N CYS A 179 -8.73 12.65 -9.66
CA CYS A 179 -8.60 14.07 -9.95
C CYS A 179 -7.32 14.68 -9.34
N PHE A 180 -7.04 14.37 -8.06
CA PHE A 180 -5.79 14.79 -7.43
C PHE A 180 -4.57 14.15 -8.10
N GLY A 181 -4.63 12.85 -8.39
CA GLY A 181 -3.56 12.13 -9.11
C GLY A 181 -3.28 12.69 -10.51
N ALA A 182 -4.32 13.07 -11.26
CA ALA A 182 -4.18 13.68 -12.58
C ALA A 182 -3.53 15.06 -12.51
N TYR A 183 -3.87 15.86 -11.50
CA TYR A 183 -3.18 17.13 -11.24
C TYR A 183 -1.67 16.88 -10.97
N LEU A 184 -1.34 15.96 -10.07
CA LEU A 184 0.07 15.62 -9.75
C LEU A 184 0.83 15.09 -10.97
N MET A 185 0.18 14.27 -11.79
CA MET A 185 0.76 13.77 -13.03
C MET A 185 0.99 14.89 -14.04
N THR A 186 0.08 15.86 -14.12
CA THR A 186 0.25 17.04 -14.97
C THR A 186 1.45 17.88 -14.52
N LEU A 187 1.61 18.09 -13.20
CA LEU A 187 2.80 18.77 -12.66
C LEU A 187 4.10 18.05 -13.01
N ALA A 188 4.10 16.72 -12.94
CA ALA A 188 5.26 15.92 -13.30
C ALA A 188 5.59 16.03 -14.80
N VAL A 189 4.59 15.99 -15.68
CA VAL A 189 4.79 16.14 -17.14
C VAL A 189 5.29 17.54 -17.51
N LEU A 190 4.83 18.58 -16.80
CA LEU A 190 5.27 19.96 -17.02
C LEU A 190 6.60 20.29 -16.32
N SER A 191 7.17 19.35 -15.57
CA SER A 191 8.49 19.48 -14.97
C SER A 191 9.56 19.64 -16.06
N PRO A 192 10.44 20.65 -15.98
CA PRO A 192 10.92 21.32 -14.76
C PRO A 192 10.20 22.61 -14.34
N CYS A 193 9.28 23.14 -15.15
CA CYS A 193 8.62 24.42 -14.89
C CYS A 193 7.08 24.29 -14.78
N PRO A 194 6.55 23.56 -13.78
CA PRO A 194 5.12 23.46 -13.57
C PRO A 194 4.49 24.82 -13.17
N PRO A 195 3.16 24.98 -13.29
CA PRO A 195 2.48 26.22 -12.95
C PRO A 195 2.66 26.60 -11.48
N LEU A 196 2.65 27.90 -11.17
CA LEU A 196 2.75 28.46 -9.81
C LEU A 196 4.09 28.17 -9.08
N VAL A 197 5.15 27.76 -9.80
CA VAL A 197 6.51 27.67 -9.23
C VAL A 197 6.95 29.03 -8.69
N GLY A 198 7.65 29.02 -7.55
CA GLY A 198 8.11 30.23 -6.85
C GLY A 198 7.04 30.90 -5.98
N THR A 199 5.81 30.41 -5.95
CA THR A 199 4.74 30.93 -5.08
C THR A 199 4.43 29.99 -3.92
N SER A 200 4.10 30.55 -2.75
CA SER A 200 3.63 29.76 -1.60
C SER A 200 2.33 29.01 -1.90
N ALA A 201 1.50 29.55 -2.81
CA ALA A 201 0.28 28.90 -3.26
C ALA A 201 0.57 27.57 -3.99
N GLY A 202 1.58 27.54 -4.87
CA GLY A 202 2.01 26.32 -5.55
C GLY A 202 2.48 25.24 -4.59
N VAL A 203 3.32 25.61 -3.61
CA VAL A 203 3.80 24.71 -2.55
C VAL A 203 2.64 24.10 -1.76
N VAL A 204 1.68 24.92 -1.31
CA VAL A 204 0.52 24.44 -0.54
C VAL A 204 -0.34 23.51 -1.39
N LEU A 205 -0.62 23.86 -2.66
CA LEU A 205 -1.44 23.06 -3.55
C LEU A 205 -0.83 21.69 -3.86
N VAL A 206 0.46 21.61 -4.15
CA VAL A 206 1.13 20.33 -4.45
C VAL A 206 1.14 19.42 -3.22
N VAL A 207 1.48 19.95 -2.04
CA VAL A 207 1.50 19.20 -0.79
C VAL A 207 0.10 18.71 -0.42
N LEU A 208 -0.90 19.60 -0.42
CA LEU A 208 -2.28 19.22 -0.10
C LEU A 208 -2.82 18.17 -1.08
N SER A 209 -2.51 18.29 -2.37
CA SER A 209 -2.95 17.31 -3.37
C SER A 209 -2.34 15.93 -3.11
N TRP A 210 -1.05 15.86 -2.77
CA TRP A 210 -0.40 14.60 -2.37
C TRP A 210 -1.04 13.96 -1.14
N VAL A 211 -1.27 14.75 -0.09
CA VAL A 211 -1.87 14.27 1.16
C VAL A 211 -3.29 13.76 0.94
N LEU A 212 -4.11 14.52 0.22
CA LEU A 212 -5.50 14.15 -0.08
C LEU A 212 -5.56 12.92 -0.99
N CYS A 213 -4.73 12.86 -2.03
CA CYS A 213 -4.64 11.71 -2.93
C CYS A 213 -4.25 10.43 -2.16
N ALA A 214 -3.18 10.49 -1.37
CA ALA A 214 -2.73 9.37 -0.53
C ALA A 214 -3.81 8.94 0.47
N GLY A 215 -4.41 9.90 1.18
CA GLY A 215 -5.47 9.63 2.16
C GLY A 215 -6.70 8.97 1.54
N VAL A 216 -7.19 9.48 0.40
CA VAL A 216 -8.36 8.92 -0.30
C VAL A 216 -8.10 7.50 -0.77
N PHE A 217 -6.97 7.23 -1.43
CA PHE A 217 -6.67 5.88 -1.91
C PHE A 217 -6.39 4.89 -0.76
N SER A 218 -5.76 5.34 0.33
CA SER A 218 -5.58 4.51 1.52
C SER A 218 -6.90 4.18 2.20
N TYR A 219 -7.83 5.13 2.27
CA TYR A 219 -9.18 4.87 2.77
C TYR A 219 -9.91 3.84 1.90
N ILE A 220 -9.85 4.00 0.57
CA ILE A 220 -10.46 3.04 -0.38
C ILE A 220 -9.87 1.63 -0.17
N LYS A 221 -8.54 1.50 -0.02
CA LYS A 221 -7.89 0.21 0.24
C LYS A 221 -8.39 -0.44 1.53
N VAL A 222 -8.51 0.32 2.61
CA VAL A 222 -9.00 -0.18 3.91
C VAL A 222 -10.47 -0.58 3.79
N ALA A 223 -11.30 0.25 3.15
CA ALA A 223 -12.72 -0.02 2.97
C ALA A 223 -12.97 -1.28 2.13
N ILE A 224 -12.27 -1.44 1.01
CA ILE A 224 -12.36 -2.63 0.16
C ILE A 224 -11.86 -3.86 0.92
N SER A 225 -10.70 -3.77 1.58
CA SER A 225 -10.13 -4.89 2.35
C SER A 225 -11.08 -5.36 3.45
N SER A 226 -11.73 -4.42 4.16
CA SER A 226 -12.74 -4.74 5.17
C SER A 226 -13.96 -5.46 4.57
N MET A 227 -14.43 -5.04 3.40
CA MET A 227 -15.55 -5.70 2.71
C MET A 227 -15.19 -7.10 2.21
N LEU A 228 -13.98 -7.27 1.68
CA LEU A 228 -13.50 -8.57 1.18
C LEU A 228 -13.21 -9.55 2.33
N HIS A 229 -12.79 -9.04 3.50
CA HIS A 229 -12.56 -9.87 4.68
C HIS A 229 -13.84 -10.62 5.13
N SER A 230 -15.02 -10.01 4.96
CA SER A 230 -16.30 -10.69 5.23
C SER A 230 -16.57 -11.90 4.32
N GLY A 231 -15.87 -12.03 3.19
CA GLY A 231 -15.96 -13.17 2.27
C GLY A 231 -15.07 -14.36 2.62
N GLY A 232 -14.30 -14.29 3.72
CA GLY A 232 -13.46 -15.37 4.21
C GLY A 232 -12.14 -15.55 3.46
N ARG A 233 -11.49 -16.71 3.65
CA ARG A 233 -10.16 -17.04 3.10
C ARG A 233 -10.01 -16.82 1.57
N PRO A 234 -10.92 -17.29 0.69
CA PRO A 234 -10.71 -17.14 -0.75
C PRO A 234 -10.76 -15.68 -1.21
N ALA A 235 -11.59 -14.84 -0.60
CA ALA A 235 -11.67 -13.42 -0.89
C ALA A 235 -10.39 -12.68 -0.47
N LEU A 236 -9.79 -13.06 0.66
CA LEU A 236 -8.51 -12.51 1.13
C LEU A 236 -7.34 -12.89 0.20
N LEU A 237 -7.29 -14.14 -0.27
CA LEU A 237 -6.28 -14.57 -1.25
C LEU A 237 -6.44 -13.80 -2.57
N ALA A 238 -7.68 -13.67 -3.07
CA ALA A 238 -7.96 -12.88 -4.27
C ALA A 238 -7.57 -11.41 -4.09
N ALA A 239 -7.78 -10.82 -2.91
CA ALA A 239 -7.34 -9.47 -2.58
C ALA A 239 -5.81 -9.35 -2.63
N GLY A 240 -5.08 -10.32 -2.07
CA GLY A 240 -3.62 -10.39 -2.13
C GLY A 240 -3.10 -10.44 -3.57
N VAL A 241 -3.70 -11.30 -4.41
CA VAL A 241 -3.39 -11.37 -5.85
C VAL A 241 -3.67 -10.04 -6.53
N ALA A 242 -4.82 -9.43 -6.29
CA ALA A 242 -5.19 -8.14 -6.87
C ALA A 242 -4.22 -7.01 -6.48
N ILE A 243 -3.74 -6.99 -5.23
CA ILE A 243 -2.73 -6.02 -4.75
C ILE A 243 -1.41 -6.18 -5.52
N GLN A 244 -0.92 -7.41 -5.67
CA GLN A 244 0.35 -7.68 -6.35
C GLN A 244 0.25 -7.39 -7.85
N VAL A 245 -0.79 -7.89 -8.51
CA VAL A 245 -1.05 -7.63 -9.93
C VAL A 245 -1.19 -6.14 -10.19
N GLY A 246 -1.97 -5.42 -9.38
CA GLY A 246 -2.09 -3.97 -9.48
C GLY A 246 -0.75 -3.25 -9.39
N SER A 247 0.05 -3.57 -8.37
CA SER A 247 1.37 -2.96 -8.16
C SER A 247 2.32 -3.22 -9.34
N LEU A 248 2.33 -4.46 -9.86
CA LEU A 248 3.10 -4.83 -11.05
C LEU A 248 2.66 -4.04 -12.28
N LEU A 249 1.35 -3.92 -12.52
CA LEU A 249 0.81 -3.14 -13.64
C LEU A 249 1.19 -1.66 -13.52
N GLY A 250 1.15 -1.09 -12.32
CA GLY A 250 1.60 0.29 -12.06
C GLY A 250 3.08 0.48 -12.38
N ALA A 251 3.94 -0.45 -11.97
CA ALA A 251 5.36 -0.43 -12.27
C ALA A 251 5.64 -0.54 -13.77
N ILE A 252 4.99 -1.49 -14.47
CA ILE A 252 5.11 -1.64 -15.93
C ILE A 252 4.60 -0.40 -16.66
N ALA A 253 3.54 0.25 -16.17
CA ALA A 253 3.01 1.46 -16.80
C ALA A 253 3.97 2.65 -16.66
N MET A 254 4.64 2.80 -15.51
CA MET A 254 5.53 3.94 -15.26
C MET A 254 6.96 3.74 -15.72
N PHE A 255 7.46 2.51 -15.76
CA PHE A 255 8.86 2.25 -16.07
C PHE A 255 9.29 2.76 -17.45
N PRO A 256 8.56 2.53 -18.56
CA PRO A 256 8.98 3.07 -19.86
C PRO A 256 8.98 4.60 -19.91
N PRO A 257 7.93 5.32 -19.45
CA PRO A 257 7.96 6.79 -19.40
C PRO A 257 9.07 7.38 -18.54
N THR A 258 9.38 6.77 -17.40
CA THR A 258 10.39 7.31 -16.45
C THR A 258 11.81 6.93 -16.80
N SER A 259 12.04 5.70 -17.29
CA SER A 259 13.39 5.17 -17.50
C SER A 259 13.84 5.23 -18.97
N ILE A 260 12.95 4.90 -19.91
CA ILE A 260 13.29 4.76 -21.34
C ILE A 260 13.07 6.08 -22.07
N TYR A 261 11.84 6.60 -22.01
CA TYR A 261 11.46 7.79 -22.78
C TYR A 261 11.83 9.10 -22.08
N GLN A 262 12.19 9.07 -20.79
CA GLN A 262 12.56 10.25 -20.00
C GLN A 262 11.54 11.39 -20.14
N VAL A 263 10.25 11.02 -20.10
CA VAL A 263 9.11 11.96 -20.25
C VAL A 263 9.14 13.00 -19.14
N PHE A 264 9.56 12.59 -17.94
CA PHE A 264 9.68 13.45 -16.78
C PHE A 264 11.11 13.95 -16.66
N LYS A 265 11.28 15.28 -16.65
CA LYS A 265 12.59 15.89 -16.41
C LYS A 265 12.61 16.53 -15.03
N SER A 266 13.52 16.07 -14.18
CA SER A 266 13.75 16.74 -12.89
C SER A 266 14.43 18.08 -13.16
N GLY A 267 13.93 19.17 -12.58
CA GLY A 267 14.66 20.43 -12.56
C GLY A 267 15.94 20.27 -11.75
N GLU A 268 17.09 20.61 -12.32
CA GLU A 268 18.34 20.74 -11.57
C GLU A 268 18.29 22.04 -10.75
N ASP A 269 18.64 21.94 -9.45
CA ASP A 269 18.54 22.99 -8.42
C ASP A 269 19.26 24.33 -8.75
N CYS A 270 19.89 24.50 -9.91
CA CYS A 270 20.68 25.70 -10.26
C CYS A 270 20.68 26.13 -11.75
N VAL A 271 19.95 25.48 -12.67
CA VAL A 271 20.06 25.79 -14.12
C VAL A 271 18.73 26.16 -14.78
N ALA A 272 17.60 25.63 -14.29
CA ALA A 272 16.30 25.92 -14.88
C ALA A 272 15.68 27.20 -14.30
N GLN A 273 16.06 28.36 -14.84
CA GLN A 273 15.30 29.59 -14.61
C GLN A 273 13.98 29.50 -15.39
N CYS A 274 12.92 29.06 -14.71
CA CYS A 274 11.57 29.20 -15.21
C CYS A 274 11.23 30.70 -15.26
N SER A 275 11.17 31.29 -16.46
CA SER A 275 10.74 32.68 -16.63
C SER A 275 9.31 32.85 -16.14
N SER A 276 9.10 33.79 -15.22
CA SER A 276 7.76 34.23 -14.75
C SER A 276 6.89 34.78 -15.89
#